data_AF-A0A2U8QZL9-F1
#
_entry.id   AF-A0A2U8QZL9-F1
#
_cell.length_a   1.000
_cell.length_b   1.000
_cell.length_c   1.000
_cell.angle_alpha   90.00
_cell.angle_beta   90.00
_cell.angle_gamma   90.00
#
_symmetry.space_group_name_H-M   'P 1'
#
loop_
_entity.id
_entity.type
_entity.pdbx_description
1 polymer ?
#
loop_
_entity_poly.entity_id
_entity_poly.type
_entity_poly.pdbx_seq_one_letter_code
_entity_poly.pdbx_strand_id
1 'polypeptide(L)'
;MELVTTRQEGIVVEESQIVKSHPKRNFIEANTIQVDINHLKDECIIPVFAKDNETTISHYQFINTTKSAIKEILDYQGDLIPDIRVSHIIKGRVPSAIGKPAKELLEKEKTIYYERMAFLFEIPQISEEVNGNKLNLCIGGVRAYNQENLFSKKSIEKFKVFIGFQNTICTNLCISTDGLLSDLRVSSVEELKKSIIQLVNEYDRKEHLIEMKKLNDFYLSESQFAHLIGKMKLFSHLEKGHKKTLFPLMINDSQINIIVKDYHFDKYFSKKDNKISLWSLYNLFTEANKSTYIDSNLERNVNACEFMKYIGNLLKNNHSNYFLHNNIIAF
;
A
#
# COMPACT_ATOMS: atom_id res chain seq x y z
N MET A 1 -38.36 46.42 -36.36
CA MET A 1 -37.93 45.01 -36.23
C MET A 1 -36.42 45.04 -36.37
N GLU A 2 -35.75 45.36 -35.27
CA GLU A 2 -34.30 45.59 -35.21
C GLU A 2 -33.60 44.28 -34.93
N LEU A 3 -32.67 43.89 -35.81
CA LEU A 3 -31.78 42.75 -35.65
C LEU A 3 -30.53 43.23 -34.91
N VAL A 4 -30.48 42.97 -33.60
CA VAL A 4 -29.28 43.21 -32.79
C VAL A 4 -28.24 42.12 -33.10
N THR A 5 -27.12 42.54 -33.66
CA THR A 5 -25.94 41.72 -33.92
C THR A 5 -25.11 41.62 -32.64
N THR A 6 -25.12 40.47 -31.98
CA THR A 6 -24.22 40.20 -30.85
C THR A 6 -22.85 39.76 -31.35
N ARG A 7 -21.83 40.58 -31.08
CA ARG A 7 -20.41 40.27 -31.26
C ARG A 7 -20.02 39.12 -30.32
N GLN A 8 -19.47 38.04 -30.86
CA GLN A 8 -18.71 37.06 -30.06
C GLN A 8 -17.32 37.64 -29.79
N GLU A 9 -17.08 38.04 -28.54
CA GLU A 9 -15.73 38.31 -28.06
C GLU A 9 -15.01 36.97 -27.85
N GLY A 10 -13.88 36.80 -28.55
CA GLY A 10 -13.02 35.64 -28.42
C GLY A 10 -12.37 35.60 -27.04
N ILE A 11 -12.75 34.61 -26.24
CA ILE A 11 -12.04 34.26 -25.01
C ILE A 11 -10.78 33.51 -25.45
N VAL A 12 -9.63 34.19 -25.33
CA VAL A 12 -8.31 33.57 -25.36
C VAL A 12 -8.21 32.67 -24.13
N VAL A 13 -8.22 31.35 -24.33
CA VAL A 13 -8.03 30.39 -23.25
C VAL A 13 -6.53 30.21 -23.03
N GLU A 14 -6.05 30.63 -21.86
CA GLU A 14 -4.70 30.35 -21.40
C GLU A 14 -4.45 28.83 -21.32
N GLU A 15 -3.31 28.41 -21.84
CA GLU A 15 -2.89 27.02 -22.02
C GLU A 15 -2.42 26.33 -20.72
N SER A 16 -2.99 26.70 -19.57
CA SER A 16 -2.53 26.24 -18.24
C SER A 16 -3.53 25.33 -17.49
N GLN A 17 -4.62 24.89 -18.11
CA GLN A 17 -5.66 24.08 -17.45
C GLN A 17 -5.99 22.73 -18.11
N ILE A 18 -4.97 21.97 -18.55
CA ILE A 18 -5.15 20.55 -18.90
C ILE A 18 -4.26 19.67 -18.02
N VAL A 19 -4.58 19.58 -16.73
CA VAL A 19 -4.57 18.31 -15.99
C VAL A 19 -5.67 18.38 -14.94
N LYS A 20 -6.93 18.16 -15.35
CA LYS A 20 -7.94 17.65 -14.41
C LYS A 20 -7.57 16.20 -14.11
N SER A 21 -6.52 15.98 -13.32
CA SER A 21 -6.28 14.68 -12.73
C SER A 21 -7.49 14.37 -11.86
N HIS A 22 -8.09 13.21 -12.07
CA HIS A 22 -9.03 12.68 -11.10
C HIS A 22 -8.35 12.71 -9.72
N PRO A 23 -9.07 12.96 -8.61
CA PRO A 23 -8.46 12.90 -7.28
C PRO A 23 -7.72 11.56 -7.18
N LYS A 24 -6.39 11.63 -7.01
CA LYS A 24 -5.53 10.46 -6.96
C LYS A 24 -6.08 9.56 -5.85
N ARG A 25 -6.50 8.33 -6.20
CA ARG A 25 -6.94 7.36 -5.19
C ARG A 25 -5.79 7.13 -4.21
N ASN A 26 -6.11 6.82 -2.97
CA ASN A 26 -5.07 6.63 -1.96
C ASN A 26 -4.50 5.21 -2.05
N PHE A 27 -3.21 5.05 -1.76
CA PHE A 27 -2.60 3.71 -1.68
C PHE A 27 -3.05 2.92 -0.45
N ILE A 28 -3.60 3.60 0.55
CA ILE A 28 -4.23 3.04 1.74
C ILE A 28 -5.36 3.97 2.23
N GLU A 29 -6.46 3.37 2.68
CA GLU A 29 -7.70 4.10 2.97
C GLU A 29 -8.19 3.85 4.40
N ALA A 30 -8.04 2.64 4.94
CA ALA A 30 -8.62 2.28 6.23
C ALA A 30 -8.08 3.11 7.40
N ASN A 31 -8.96 3.95 7.99
CA ASN A 31 -8.70 4.70 9.21
C ASN A 31 -7.43 5.55 9.16
N THR A 32 -7.08 6.07 7.98
CA THR A 32 -5.92 6.95 7.80
C THR A 32 -6.35 8.36 7.41
N ILE A 33 -5.50 9.33 7.74
CA ILE A 33 -5.57 10.69 7.21
C ILE A 33 -4.28 11.02 6.48
N GLN A 34 -4.37 11.88 5.47
CA GLN A 34 -3.21 12.41 4.76
C GLN A 34 -2.60 13.56 5.56
N VAL A 35 -1.27 13.63 5.59
CA VAL A 35 -0.53 14.73 6.20
C VAL A 35 0.67 15.11 5.34
N ASP A 36 1.16 16.34 5.48
CA ASP A 36 2.36 16.80 4.81
C ASP A 36 3.63 16.48 5.61
N ILE A 37 4.77 16.41 4.93
CA ILE A 37 6.06 16.16 5.57
C ILE A 37 6.44 17.23 6.59
N ASN A 38 6.04 18.49 6.36
CA ASN A 38 6.29 19.60 7.27
C ASN A 38 5.50 19.44 8.57
N HIS A 39 4.26 18.95 8.51
CA HIS A 39 3.47 18.65 9.70
C HIS A 39 4.18 17.63 10.61
N LEU A 40 4.76 16.57 10.01
CA LEU A 40 5.54 15.59 10.77
C LEU A 40 6.85 16.14 11.36
N LYS A 41 7.39 17.21 10.79
CA LYS A 41 8.66 17.83 11.20
C LYS A 41 8.47 18.90 12.28
N ASP A 42 7.50 19.79 12.05
CA ASP A 42 7.38 21.06 12.77
C ASP A 42 6.27 21.02 13.83
N GLU A 43 5.27 20.13 13.69
CA GLU A 43 4.10 20.06 14.57
C GLU A 43 4.03 18.79 15.43
N CYS A 44 4.69 17.71 15.00
CA CYS A 44 4.70 16.44 15.73
C CYS A 44 5.86 16.35 16.73
N ILE A 45 5.57 15.89 17.94
CA ILE A 45 6.61 15.51 18.91
C ILE A 45 7.21 14.13 18.58
N ILE A 46 8.43 13.88 19.06
CA ILE A 46 9.13 12.60 18.88
C ILE A 46 8.98 11.78 20.17
N PRO A 47 8.40 10.57 20.12
CA PRO A 47 8.37 9.67 21.27
C PRO A 47 9.79 9.29 21.74
N VAL A 48 9.92 9.10 23.05
CA VAL A 48 11.17 8.71 23.72
C VAL A 48 11.02 7.39 24.47
N PHE A 49 12.14 6.71 24.70
CA PHE A 49 12.22 5.55 25.60
C PHE A 49 12.24 6.03 27.06
N ALA A 50 11.29 5.55 27.86
CA ALA A 50 11.01 6.13 29.18
C ALA A 50 12.14 5.95 30.21
N LYS A 51 12.99 4.91 30.08
CA LYS A 51 14.01 4.59 31.10
C LYS A 51 15.31 5.38 30.96
N ASP A 52 15.63 5.85 29.76
CA ASP A 52 16.86 6.59 29.44
C ASP A 52 16.61 7.89 28.67
N ASN A 53 15.34 8.19 28.37
CA ASN A 53 14.90 9.41 27.69
C ASN A 53 15.53 9.61 26.30
N GLU A 54 15.98 8.53 25.67
CA GLU A 54 16.50 8.59 24.30
C GLU A 54 15.37 8.66 23.28
N THR A 55 15.55 9.46 22.23
CA THR A 55 14.54 9.60 21.17
C THR A 55 14.51 8.37 20.26
N THR A 56 13.30 8.03 19.83
CA THR A 56 13.08 7.14 18.68
C THR A 56 13.55 7.80 17.37
N ILE A 57 13.73 6.99 16.33
CA ILE A 57 13.79 7.52 14.96
C ILE A 57 12.37 7.98 14.58
N SER A 58 12.24 9.28 14.30
CA SER A 58 10.96 9.92 13.97
C SER A 58 10.42 9.48 12.61
N HIS A 59 9.11 9.66 12.39
CA HIS A 59 8.48 9.52 11.08
C HIS A 59 9.17 10.39 10.01
N TYR A 60 9.48 11.64 10.35
CA TYR A 60 10.18 12.56 9.46
C TYR A 60 11.57 12.04 9.08
N GLN A 61 12.37 11.58 10.07
CA GLN A 61 13.69 11.02 9.82
C GLN A 61 13.61 9.79 8.91
N PHE A 62 12.65 8.90 9.13
CA PHE A 62 12.48 7.73 8.27
C PHE A 62 12.21 8.14 6.82
N ILE A 63 11.21 9.00 6.58
CA ILE A 63 10.86 9.46 5.23
C ILE A 63 12.04 10.15 4.55
N ASN A 64 12.73 11.05 5.26
CA ASN A 64 13.85 11.78 4.69
C ASN A 64 15.07 10.89 4.42
N THR A 65 15.29 9.87 5.24
CA THR A 65 16.34 8.86 5.04
C THR A 65 16.05 8.03 3.80
N THR A 66 14.81 7.59 3.62
CA THR A 66 14.38 6.90 2.41
C THR A 66 14.51 7.80 1.18
N LYS A 67 14.11 9.08 1.27
CA LYS A 67 14.32 10.07 0.19
C LYS A 67 15.79 10.18 -0.19
N SER A 68 16.68 10.29 0.79
CA SER A 68 18.13 10.35 0.55
C SER A 68 18.66 9.07 -0.10
N ALA A 69 18.22 7.90 0.37
CA ALA A 69 18.60 6.62 -0.22
C ALA A 69 18.18 6.50 -1.69
N ILE A 70 16.94 6.90 -2.01
CA ILE A 70 16.42 6.87 -3.39
C ILE A 70 17.23 7.79 -4.31
N LYS A 71 17.51 9.02 -3.85
CA LYS A 71 18.32 9.96 -4.65
C LYS A 71 19.72 9.44 -4.92
N GLU A 72 20.35 8.81 -3.92
CA GLU A 72 21.70 8.24 -4.05
C GLU A 72 21.73 7.05 -5.00
N ILE A 73 20.82 6.09 -4.84
CA ILE A 73 20.87 4.82 -5.57
C ILE A 73 20.34 4.92 -7.01
N LEU A 74 19.37 5.82 -7.26
CA LEU A 74 18.76 5.99 -8.59
C LEU A 74 19.26 7.22 -9.33
N ASP A 75 20.23 7.95 -8.76
CA ASP A 75 20.70 9.26 -9.25
C ASP A 75 19.51 10.21 -9.57
N TYR A 76 18.51 10.21 -8.70
CA TYR A 76 17.24 10.88 -8.96
C TYR A 76 17.34 12.39 -8.73
N GLN A 77 17.30 13.15 -9.83
CA GLN A 77 17.46 14.61 -9.82
C GLN A 77 16.16 15.40 -9.58
N GLY A 78 14.99 14.75 -9.63
CA GLY A 78 13.71 15.41 -9.45
C GLY A 78 13.30 15.64 -7.99
N ASP A 79 12.12 16.23 -7.83
CA ASP A 79 11.47 16.35 -6.52
C ASP A 79 10.72 15.07 -6.17
N LEU A 80 11.26 14.35 -5.18
CA LEU A 80 10.55 13.24 -4.53
C LEU A 80 9.62 13.81 -3.47
N ILE A 81 8.32 13.76 -3.76
CA ILE A 81 7.23 14.16 -2.86
C ILE A 81 6.62 12.87 -2.29
N PRO A 82 6.62 12.68 -0.96
CA PRO A 82 6.02 11.51 -0.36
C PRO A 82 4.49 11.65 -0.29
N ASP A 83 3.76 10.58 -0.59
CA ASP A 83 2.36 10.42 -0.15
C ASP A 83 2.39 9.77 1.24
N ILE A 84 1.86 10.47 2.24
CA ILE A 84 1.97 10.11 3.66
C ILE A 84 0.59 9.92 4.26
N ARG A 85 0.42 8.80 4.96
CA ARG A 85 -0.83 8.40 5.61
C ARG A 85 -0.54 8.03 7.06
N VAL A 86 -1.24 8.66 7.99
CA VAL A 86 -1.07 8.43 9.43
C VAL A 86 -2.38 7.96 10.06
N SER A 87 -2.28 7.23 11.17
CA SER A 87 -3.44 6.85 11.96
C SER A 87 -3.13 6.87 13.45
N HIS A 88 -4.19 6.89 14.25
CA HIS A 88 -4.14 6.87 15.71
C HIS A 88 -3.32 8.04 16.28
N ILE A 89 -3.95 9.21 16.30
CA ILE A 89 -3.38 10.42 16.89
C ILE A 89 -3.24 10.25 18.41
N ILE A 90 -2.04 10.46 18.92
CA ILE A 90 -1.75 10.54 20.34
C ILE A 90 -1.63 12.01 20.70
N LYS A 91 -2.50 12.45 21.62
CA LYS A 91 -2.56 13.84 22.08
C LYS A 91 -1.97 13.93 23.48
N GLY A 92 -0.94 14.74 23.63
CA GLY A 92 -0.34 15.12 24.89
C GLY A 92 -0.54 16.60 25.19
N ARG A 93 0.22 17.10 26.16
CA ARG A 93 0.26 18.51 26.53
C ARG A 93 1.65 18.92 26.97
N VAL A 94 1.95 20.20 26.84
CA VAL A 94 3.19 20.78 27.37
C VAL A 94 3.19 20.79 28.91
N PRO A 95 4.38 20.78 29.57
CA PRO A 95 4.47 20.74 31.03
C PRO A 95 3.74 21.88 31.75
N SER A 96 3.69 23.08 31.15
CA SER A 96 3.03 24.25 31.74
C SER A 96 1.49 24.13 31.78
N ALA A 97 0.90 23.15 31.09
CA ALA A 97 -0.55 22.94 31.03
C ALA A 97 -1.01 21.66 31.78
N ILE A 98 -0.18 21.13 32.68
CA ILE A 98 -0.54 20.01 33.56
C ILE A 98 -1.76 20.39 34.42
N GLY A 99 -2.70 19.45 34.60
CA GLY A 99 -3.93 19.65 35.37
C GLY A 99 -5.04 20.42 34.65
N LYS A 100 -4.73 21.14 33.55
CA LYS A 100 -5.72 21.87 32.76
C LYS A 100 -6.71 20.90 32.07
N PRO A 101 -8.05 21.07 32.21
CA PRO A 101 -9.01 20.24 31.50
C PRO A 101 -8.79 20.26 29.98
N ALA A 102 -9.02 19.12 29.30
CA ALA A 102 -8.73 18.99 27.86
C ALA A 102 -9.46 20.02 26.97
N LYS A 103 -10.64 20.48 27.41
CA LYS A 103 -11.44 21.50 26.72
C LYS A 103 -10.85 22.91 26.80
N GLU A 104 -9.97 23.15 27.77
CA GLU A 104 -9.38 24.46 28.03
C GLU A 104 -7.96 24.59 27.44
N LEU A 105 -7.37 23.48 26.96
CA LEU A 105 -6.05 23.49 26.34
C LEU A 105 -6.04 24.35 25.07
N LEU A 106 -5.13 25.32 25.03
CA LEU A 106 -4.81 26.09 23.83
C LEU A 106 -4.12 25.18 22.82
N GLU A 107 -4.20 25.48 21.52
CA GLU A 107 -3.53 24.66 20.49
C GLU A 107 -2.02 24.54 20.73
N LYS A 108 -1.35 25.64 21.08
CA LYS A 108 0.09 25.64 21.45
C LYS A 108 0.44 24.80 22.69
N GLU A 109 -0.56 24.46 23.51
CA GLU A 109 -0.37 23.64 24.70
C GLU A 109 -0.56 22.16 24.40
N LYS A 110 -1.13 21.81 23.24
CA LYS A 110 -1.34 20.43 22.80
C LYS A 110 -0.08 19.95 22.09
N THR A 111 0.34 18.73 22.41
CA THR A 111 1.36 18.03 21.64
C THR A 111 0.73 16.87 20.91
N ILE A 112 1.20 16.56 19.71
CA ILE A 112 0.65 15.46 18.92
C ILE A 112 1.77 14.61 18.34
N TYR A 113 1.49 13.33 18.17
CA TYR A 113 2.18 12.46 17.24
C TYR A 113 1.20 11.38 16.78
N TYR A 114 1.60 10.56 15.81
CA TYR A 114 0.78 9.45 15.32
C TYR A 114 1.44 8.14 15.71
N GLU A 115 0.64 7.18 16.18
CA GLU A 115 1.14 5.85 16.54
C GLU A 115 1.63 5.08 15.30
N ARG A 116 0.99 5.30 14.14
CA ARG A 116 1.29 4.60 12.89
C ARG A 116 1.41 5.58 11.73
N MET A 117 2.41 5.37 10.89
CA MET A 117 2.64 6.11 9.65
C MET A 117 3.02 5.15 8.52
N ALA A 118 2.43 5.33 7.36
CA ALA A 118 2.82 4.73 6.09
C ALA A 118 3.14 5.84 5.09
N PHE A 119 4.14 5.64 4.26
CA PHE A 119 4.44 6.56 3.17
C PHE A 119 4.91 5.82 1.94
N LEU A 120 4.83 6.49 0.79
CA LEU A 120 5.49 6.05 -0.44
C LEU A 120 6.03 7.25 -1.22
N PHE A 121 7.13 7.00 -1.93
CA PHE A 121 7.62 7.81 -3.03
C PHE A 121 7.29 7.09 -4.33
N GLU A 122 6.52 7.74 -5.18
CA GLU A 122 6.35 7.32 -6.57
C GLU A 122 7.51 7.88 -7.40
N ILE A 123 8.01 7.09 -8.35
CA ILE A 123 9.16 7.43 -9.20
C ILE A 123 8.70 7.33 -10.67
N PRO A 124 7.96 8.33 -11.18
CA PRO A 124 7.30 8.24 -12.50
C PRO A 124 8.25 8.03 -13.69
N GLN A 125 9.52 8.40 -13.54
CA GLN A 125 10.58 8.24 -14.55
C GLN A 125 10.96 6.77 -14.75
N ILE A 126 10.69 5.92 -13.76
CA ILE A 126 10.87 4.48 -13.85
C ILE A 126 9.46 3.88 -13.91
N SER A 127 8.93 3.79 -15.13
CA SER A 127 7.58 3.29 -15.37
C SER A 127 7.56 2.25 -16.47
N GLU A 128 6.61 1.33 -16.39
CA GLU A 128 6.45 0.21 -17.30
C GLU A 128 4.98 0.02 -17.64
N GLU A 129 4.70 -0.42 -18.86
CA GLU A 129 3.35 -0.83 -19.25
C GLU A 129 3.19 -2.33 -19.03
N VAL A 130 2.21 -2.70 -18.21
CA VAL A 130 1.85 -4.09 -17.90
C VAL A 130 0.37 -4.26 -18.18
N ASN A 131 0.06 -5.12 -19.16
CA ASN A 131 -1.32 -5.50 -19.50
C ASN A 131 -2.24 -4.28 -19.76
N GLY A 132 -1.71 -3.25 -20.43
CA GLY A 132 -2.42 -2.00 -20.74
C GLY A 132 -2.53 -1.03 -19.55
N ASN A 133 -1.78 -1.23 -18.47
CA ASN A 133 -1.75 -0.34 -17.32
C ASN A 133 -0.33 0.22 -17.12
N LYS A 134 -0.24 1.53 -16.92
CA LYS A 134 1.03 2.17 -16.56
C LYS A 134 1.30 1.92 -15.07
N LEU A 135 2.43 1.30 -14.78
CA LEU A 135 2.94 1.07 -13.44
C LEU A 135 4.16 1.96 -13.19
N ASN A 136 4.20 2.66 -12.07
CA ASN A 136 5.36 3.46 -11.67
C ASN A 136 6.09 2.76 -10.53
N LEU A 137 7.43 2.72 -10.57
CA LEU A 137 8.22 2.22 -9.45
C LEU A 137 7.89 3.06 -8.22
N CYS A 138 7.74 2.41 -7.08
CA CYS A 138 7.50 3.08 -5.81
C CYS A 138 8.32 2.43 -4.70
N ILE A 139 8.77 3.27 -3.77
CA ILE A 139 9.55 2.87 -2.60
C ILE A 139 8.92 3.55 -1.40
N GLY A 140 8.70 2.81 -0.32
CA GLY A 140 8.02 3.36 0.85
C GLY A 140 8.27 2.54 2.10
N GLY A 141 7.50 2.85 3.13
CA GLY A 141 7.66 2.16 4.41
C GLY A 141 6.56 2.44 5.41
N VAL A 142 6.61 1.67 6.49
CA VAL A 142 5.70 1.77 7.63
C VAL A 142 6.52 1.90 8.91
N ARG A 143 6.15 2.88 9.73
CA ARG A 143 6.60 3.01 11.12
C ARG A 143 5.39 2.92 12.05
N ALA A 144 5.53 2.14 13.11
CA ALA A 144 4.47 1.85 14.05
C ALA A 144 5.02 1.82 15.48
N TYR A 145 4.85 2.91 16.23
CA TYR A 145 5.38 3.05 17.60
C TYR A 145 4.76 2.06 18.59
N ASN A 146 3.56 1.56 18.33
CA ASN A 146 2.93 0.49 19.12
C ASN A 146 3.61 -0.86 19.00
N GLN A 147 4.51 -1.02 18.03
CA GLN A 147 5.34 -2.21 17.92
C GLN A 147 6.63 -2.09 18.73
N GLU A 148 6.87 -0.93 19.35
CA GLU A 148 7.98 -0.65 20.26
C GLU A 148 7.58 -0.79 21.72
N ASN A 149 8.57 -1.08 22.56
CA ASN A 149 8.43 -0.97 23.99
C ASN A 149 8.97 0.38 24.48
N LEU A 150 8.21 1.45 24.30
CA LEU A 150 8.60 2.80 24.73
C LEU A 150 8.75 2.94 26.25
N PHE A 151 8.30 1.98 27.06
CA PHE A 151 8.51 1.95 28.52
C PHE A 151 9.86 1.35 28.93
N SER A 152 10.69 0.98 27.96
CA SER A 152 12.01 0.39 28.19
C SER A 152 13.15 1.40 27.98
N LYS A 153 14.39 0.91 27.98
CA LYS A 153 15.57 1.65 27.49
C LYS A 153 15.57 1.60 25.96
N LYS A 154 16.30 2.50 25.29
CA LYS A 154 16.46 2.42 23.84
C LYS A 154 16.89 1.02 23.43
N SER A 155 16.18 0.52 22.43
CA SER A 155 16.41 -0.79 21.85
C SER A 155 16.35 -0.68 20.34
N ILE A 156 16.61 -1.79 19.68
CA ILE A 156 16.51 -1.89 18.23
C ILE A 156 15.07 -1.62 17.82
N GLU A 157 14.87 -0.64 16.95
CA GLU A 157 13.56 -0.18 16.48
C GLU A 157 13.13 -0.95 15.23
N LYS A 158 11.80 -1.08 15.06
CA LYS A 158 11.18 -1.83 13.96
C LYS A 158 10.58 -0.95 12.89
N PHE A 159 10.84 -1.33 11.65
CA PHE A 159 10.36 -0.68 10.44
C PHE A 159 9.89 -1.71 9.45
N LYS A 160 9.08 -1.27 8.50
CA LYS A 160 8.86 -1.98 7.25
C LYS A 160 9.29 -1.10 6.10
N VAL A 161 9.99 -1.67 5.14
CA VAL A 161 10.41 -0.98 3.92
C VAL A 161 10.01 -1.84 2.75
N PHE A 162 9.52 -1.22 1.69
CA PHE A 162 9.20 -1.93 0.46
C PHE A 162 9.68 -1.17 -0.78
N ILE A 163 9.90 -1.93 -1.84
CA ILE A 163 10.04 -1.50 -3.22
C ILE A 163 9.10 -2.34 -4.08
N GLY A 164 8.44 -1.70 -5.04
CA GLY A 164 7.53 -2.38 -5.95
C GLY A 164 6.95 -1.41 -6.95
N PHE A 165 5.76 -1.71 -7.46
CA PHE A 165 5.09 -0.88 -8.45
C PHE A 165 3.75 -0.38 -7.94
N GLN A 166 3.39 0.85 -8.29
CA GLN A 166 2.04 1.38 -8.10
C GLN A 166 1.31 1.37 -9.44
N ASN A 167 0.14 0.74 -9.50
CA ASN A 167 -0.71 0.83 -10.68
C ASN A 167 -1.39 2.21 -10.71
N THR A 168 -1.13 3.00 -11.74
CA THR A 168 -1.63 4.38 -11.82
C THR A 168 -3.16 4.50 -11.94
N ILE A 169 -3.86 3.44 -12.36
CA ILE A 169 -5.32 3.44 -12.50
C ILE A 169 -6.00 3.43 -11.14
N CYS A 170 -5.65 2.43 -10.33
CA CYS A 170 -6.29 2.21 -9.04
C CYS A 170 -5.45 2.75 -7.89
N THR A 171 -4.14 2.97 -8.05
CA THR A 171 -3.15 3.37 -7.01
C THR A 171 -2.86 2.32 -5.94
N ASN A 172 -3.31 1.08 -6.17
CA ASN A 172 -2.93 -0.11 -5.41
C ASN A 172 -1.44 -0.46 -5.59
N LEU A 173 -0.87 -1.10 -4.57
CA LEU A 173 0.53 -1.48 -4.51
C LEU A 173 0.73 -2.91 -5.00
N CYS A 174 1.61 -3.07 -5.99
CA CYS A 174 2.10 -4.34 -6.48
C CYS A 174 3.48 -4.60 -5.87
N ILE A 175 3.54 -5.50 -4.89
CA ILE A 175 4.76 -5.80 -4.12
C ILE A 175 5.03 -7.30 -4.22
N SER A 176 6.25 -7.67 -4.59
CA SER A 176 6.74 -9.04 -4.63
C SER A 176 7.42 -9.43 -3.31
N THR A 177 7.71 -10.71 -3.12
CA THR A 177 8.33 -11.22 -1.90
C THR A 177 9.72 -10.62 -1.63
N ASP A 178 10.54 -10.48 -2.66
CA ASP A 178 11.87 -9.83 -2.60
C ASP A 178 11.79 -8.30 -2.52
N GLY A 179 10.61 -7.72 -2.73
CA GLY A 179 10.35 -6.30 -2.62
C GLY A 179 9.93 -5.82 -1.23
N LEU A 180 9.86 -6.69 -0.21
CA LEU A 180 9.40 -6.33 1.14
C LEU A 180 10.38 -6.78 2.24
N LEU A 181 10.81 -5.83 3.07
CA LEU A 181 11.38 -6.08 4.39
C LEU A 181 10.33 -5.78 5.46
N SER A 182 9.64 -6.83 5.95
CA SER A 182 8.51 -6.70 6.89
C SER A 182 8.91 -6.59 8.37
N ASP A 183 10.13 -6.99 8.74
CA ASP A 183 10.68 -6.90 10.10
C ASP A 183 12.11 -6.33 10.03
N LEU A 184 12.25 -5.11 9.50
CA LEU A 184 13.52 -4.41 9.49
C LEU A 184 13.81 -3.89 10.90
N ARG A 185 14.96 -4.31 11.45
CA ARG A 185 15.38 -3.98 12.81
C ARG A 185 16.69 -3.19 12.76
N VAL A 186 16.65 -1.95 13.21
CA VAL A 186 17.77 -1.01 13.11
C VAL A 186 17.95 -0.23 14.41
N SER A 187 19.19 0.10 14.74
CA SER A 187 19.55 0.89 15.92
C SER A 187 19.81 2.36 15.58
N SER A 188 19.99 2.68 14.30
CA SER A 188 20.40 3.99 13.81
C SER A 188 19.80 4.33 12.45
N VAL A 189 19.85 5.62 12.09
CA VAL A 189 19.40 6.13 10.79
C VAL A 189 20.33 5.65 9.66
N GLU A 190 21.61 5.48 9.96
CA GLU A 190 22.62 4.97 9.04
C GLU A 190 22.37 3.51 8.67
N GLU A 191 22.03 2.66 9.65
CA GLU A 191 21.62 1.27 9.41
C GLU A 191 20.33 1.22 8.59
N LEU A 192 19.35 2.06 8.91
CA LEU A 192 18.11 2.20 8.14
C LEU A 192 18.40 2.54 6.68
N LYS A 193 19.25 3.54 6.42
CA LYS A 193 19.65 3.92 5.06
C LYS A 193 20.32 2.77 4.31
N LYS A 194 21.27 2.07 4.96
CA LYS A 194 21.97 0.93 4.37
C LYS A 194 21.00 -0.20 3.99
N SER A 195 20.07 -0.55 4.88
CA SER A 195 19.07 -1.59 4.60
C SER A 195 18.12 -1.21 3.47
N ILE A 196 17.74 0.07 3.35
CA ILE A 196 16.93 0.57 2.21
C ILE A 196 17.71 0.43 0.90
N ILE A 197 18.98 0.87 0.88
CA ILE A 197 19.85 0.76 -0.31
C ILE A 197 20.03 -0.72 -0.71
N GLN A 198 20.25 -1.60 0.27
CA GLN A 198 20.39 -3.03 0.03
C GLN A 198 19.12 -3.62 -0.60
N LEU A 199 17.94 -3.36 -0.02
CA LEU A 199 16.66 -3.83 -0.57
C LEU A 199 16.47 -3.39 -2.02
N VAL A 200 16.74 -2.13 -2.33
CA VAL A 200 16.55 -1.60 -3.69
C VAL A 200 17.53 -2.23 -4.69
N ASN A 201 18.76 -2.55 -4.27
CA ASN A 201 19.74 -3.24 -5.12
C ASN A 201 19.42 -4.73 -5.32
N GLU A 202 18.88 -5.40 -4.31
CA GLU A 202 18.57 -6.84 -4.34
C GLU A 202 17.24 -7.16 -5.04
N TYR A 203 16.33 -6.19 -5.11
CA TYR A 203 15.02 -6.36 -5.73
C TYR A 203 15.11 -6.65 -7.24
N ASP A 204 14.60 -7.82 -7.68
CA ASP A 204 14.56 -8.19 -9.09
C ASP A 204 13.34 -7.58 -9.78
N ARG A 205 13.51 -6.30 -10.15
CA ARG A 205 12.52 -5.54 -10.90
C ARG A 205 12.08 -6.26 -12.18
N LYS A 206 13.02 -6.89 -12.90
CA LYS A 206 12.74 -7.49 -14.21
C LYS A 206 11.86 -8.73 -14.05
N GLU A 207 12.21 -9.60 -13.11
CA GLU A 207 11.40 -10.80 -12.86
C GLU A 207 10.01 -10.41 -12.34
N HIS A 208 9.89 -9.46 -11.42
CA HIS A 208 8.57 -9.02 -10.94
C HIS A 208 7.68 -8.50 -12.09
N LEU A 209 8.23 -7.71 -13.02
CA LEU A 209 7.48 -7.25 -14.20
C LEU A 209 7.06 -8.40 -15.13
N ILE A 210 7.96 -9.38 -15.34
CA ILE A 210 7.67 -10.57 -16.15
C ILE A 210 6.53 -11.37 -15.51
N GLU A 211 6.58 -11.58 -14.21
CA GLU A 211 5.53 -12.28 -13.45
C GLU A 211 4.18 -11.57 -13.58
N MET A 212 4.14 -10.25 -13.40
CA MET A 212 2.90 -9.47 -13.55
C MET A 212 2.34 -9.53 -14.97
N LYS A 213 3.19 -9.48 -16.01
CA LYS A 213 2.76 -9.63 -17.41
C LYS A 213 2.13 -11.00 -17.66
N LYS A 214 2.74 -12.09 -17.17
CA LYS A 214 2.23 -13.47 -17.29
C LYS A 214 0.86 -13.68 -16.66
N LEU A 215 0.45 -12.89 -15.66
CA LEU A 215 -0.87 -13.03 -15.04
C LEU A 215 -2.03 -12.82 -16.02
N ASN A 216 -1.82 -12.14 -17.16
CA ASN A 216 -2.86 -11.95 -18.15
C ASN A 216 -3.03 -13.12 -19.14
N ASP A 217 -2.15 -14.13 -19.06
CA ASP A 217 -2.23 -15.36 -19.86
C ASP A 217 -3.20 -16.39 -19.25
N PHE A 218 -3.59 -16.20 -17.98
CA PHE A 218 -4.42 -17.13 -17.23
C PHE A 218 -5.76 -16.51 -16.85
N TYR A 219 -6.83 -17.32 -16.92
CA TYR A 219 -8.20 -16.88 -16.69
C TYR A 219 -8.95 -17.86 -15.79
N LEU A 220 -9.85 -17.32 -14.97
CA LEU A 220 -10.87 -18.09 -14.27
C LEU A 220 -12.23 -17.88 -14.94
N SER A 221 -12.92 -18.98 -15.23
CA SER A 221 -14.36 -18.94 -15.52
C SER A 221 -15.15 -18.47 -14.30
N GLU A 222 -16.39 -18.03 -14.52
CA GLU A 222 -17.31 -17.67 -13.43
C GLU A 222 -17.50 -18.80 -12.40
N SER A 223 -17.58 -20.05 -12.86
CA SER A 223 -17.69 -21.21 -11.95
C SER A 223 -16.44 -21.39 -11.08
N GLN A 224 -15.24 -21.27 -11.66
CA GLN A 224 -13.99 -21.34 -10.91
C GLN A 224 -13.83 -20.16 -9.94
N PHE A 225 -14.22 -18.96 -10.35
CA PHE A 225 -14.22 -17.79 -9.48
C PHE A 225 -15.19 -17.97 -8.30
N ALA A 226 -16.42 -18.42 -8.55
CA ALA A 226 -17.39 -18.69 -7.49
C ALA A 226 -16.91 -19.76 -6.51
N HIS A 227 -16.30 -20.84 -7.02
CA HIS A 227 -15.68 -21.88 -6.19
C HIS A 227 -14.56 -21.31 -5.31
N LEU A 228 -13.65 -20.54 -5.92
CA LEU A 228 -12.55 -19.87 -5.23
C LEU A 228 -13.07 -19.00 -4.09
N ILE A 229 -14.05 -18.13 -4.34
CA ILE A 229 -14.66 -17.25 -3.33
C ILE A 229 -15.28 -18.07 -2.19
N GLY A 230 -16.03 -19.14 -2.51
CA GLY A 230 -16.61 -20.04 -1.51
C GLY A 230 -15.54 -20.64 -0.60
N LYS A 231 -14.45 -21.12 -1.18
CA LYS A 231 -13.31 -21.70 -0.45
C LYS A 231 -12.57 -20.67 0.40
N MET A 232 -12.42 -19.44 -0.09
CA MET A 232 -11.83 -18.35 0.69
C MET A 232 -12.67 -18.02 1.94
N LYS A 233 -14.01 -17.99 1.83
CA LYS A 233 -14.90 -17.78 2.98
C LYS A 233 -14.84 -18.92 4.01
N LEU A 234 -14.63 -20.15 3.55
CA LEU A 234 -14.47 -21.32 4.43
C LEU A 234 -13.08 -21.38 5.08
N PHE A 235 -12.07 -20.70 4.51
CA PHE A 235 -10.66 -20.81 4.91
C PHE A 235 -10.38 -20.44 6.38
N SER A 236 -11.10 -19.46 6.93
CA SER A 236 -10.98 -19.04 8.34
C SER A 236 -11.49 -20.11 9.31
N HIS A 237 -12.40 -20.98 8.85
CA HIS A 237 -13.09 -22.01 9.65
C HIS A 237 -12.44 -23.39 9.55
N LEU A 238 -11.40 -23.55 8.71
CA LEU A 238 -10.70 -24.82 8.57
C LEU A 238 -9.96 -25.20 9.86
N GLU A 239 -9.88 -26.51 10.12
CA GLU A 239 -9.05 -27.05 11.18
C GLU A 239 -7.59 -26.63 11.01
N LYS A 240 -6.93 -26.29 12.12
CA LYS A 240 -5.56 -25.76 12.12
C LYS A 240 -4.56 -26.68 11.39
N GLY A 241 -4.73 -28.01 11.48
CA GLY A 241 -3.88 -28.98 10.82
C GLY A 241 -4.00 -28.91 9.30
N HIS A 242 -5.23 -29.00 8.78
CA HIS A 242 -5.48 -28.90 7.34
C HIS A 242 -5.13 -27.51 6.77
N LYS A 243 -5.41 -26.43 7.51
CA LYS A 243 -5.10 -25.08 7.06
C LYS A 243 -3.60 -24.87 6.80
N LYS A 244 -2.72 -25.50 7.59
CA LYS A 244 -1.26 -25.43 7.42
C LYS A 244 -0.75 -26.10 6.15
N THR A 245 -1.53 -27.02 5.55
CA THR A 245 -1.13 -27.67 4.28
C THR A 245 -1.52 -26.85 3.06
N LEU A 246 -2.26 -25.76 3.24
CA LEU A 246 -2.76 -24.90 2.17
C LEU A 246 -1.94 -23.61 2.08
N PHE A 247 -2.10 -22.89 0.96
CA PHE A 247 -1.56 -21.54 0.83
C PHE A 247 -2.07 -20.65 1.99
N PRO A 248 -1.19 -19.93 2.71
CA PRO A 248 -1.55 -19.15 3.89
C PRO A 248 -2.24 -17.84 3.47
N LEU A 249 -3.51 -17.92 3.10
CA LEU A 249 -4.31 -16.78 2.64
C LEU A 249 -4.53 -15.78 3.79
N MET A 250 -4.16 -14.50 3.57
CA MET A 250 -4.26 -13.43 4.56
C MET A 250 -5.49 -12.52 4.39
N ILE A 251 -6.27 -12.74 3.34
CA ILE A 251 -7.46 -11.94 3.05
C ILE A 251 -8.60 -12.25 4.04
N ASN A 252 -9.38 -11.23 4.41
CA ASN A 252 -10.51 -11.37 5.32
C ASN A 252 -11.87 -11.25 4.61
N ASP A 253 -12.95 -11.53 5.32
CA ASP A 253 -14.31 -11.53 4.75
C ASP A 253 -14.75 -10.19 4.17
N SER A 254 -14.34 -9.08 4.78
CA SER A 254 -14.63 -7.73 4.27
C SER A 254 -14.00 -7.53 2.90
N GLN A 255 -12.72 -7.90 2.76
CA GLN A 255 -11.99 -7.79 1.51
C GLN A 255 -12.51 -8.77 0.45
N ILE A 256 -12.93 -9.98 0.85
CA ILE A 256 -13.60 -10.92 -0.06
C ILE A 256 -14.88 -10.29 -0.61
N ASN A 257 -15.68 -9.64 0.23
CA ASN A 257 -16.91 -8.97 -0.22
C ASN A 257 -16.61 -7.80 -1.19
N ILE A 258 -15.53 -7.06 -0.95
CA ILE A 258 -15.05 -6.02 -1.88
C ILE A 258 -14.70 -6.65 -3.24
N ILE A 259 -13.90 -7.72 -3.27
CA ILE A 259 -13.53 -8.43 -4.51
C ILE A 259 -14.77 -8.94 -5.26
N VAL A 260 -15.74 -9.53 -4.56
CA VAL A 260 -16.97 -10.04 -5.19
C VAL A 260 -17.77 -8.90 -5.83
N LYS A 261 -17.91 -7.78 -5.13
CA LYS A 261 -18.57 -6.58 -5.67
C LYS A 261 -17.81 -6.06 -6.91
N ASP A 262 -16.49 -5.90 -6.79
CA ASP A 262 -15.64 -5.33 -7.85
C ASP A 262 -15.47 -6.27 -9.05
N TYR A 263 -15.58 -7.59 -8.85
CA TYR A 263 -15.66 -8.58 -9.93
C TYR A 263 -16.81 -8.30 -10.91
N HIS A 264 -17.93 -7.76 -10.42
CA HIS A 264 -19.08 -7.37 -11.24
C HIS A 264 -19.05 -5.91 -11.70
N PHE A 265 -18.55 -5.01 -10.86
CA PHE A 265 -18.81 -3.57 -11.00
C PHE A 265 -17.57 -2.69 -11.13
N ASP A 266 -16.35 -3.23 -10.95
CA ASP A 266 -15.16 -2.41 -11.14
C ASP A 266 -15.01 -1.97 -12.60
N LYS A 267 -14.70 -0.69 -12.80
CA LYS A 267 -14.66 -0.08 -14.13
C LYS A 267 -13.55 -0.66 -15.02
N TYR A 268 -12.45 -1.13 -14.43
CA TYR A 268 -11.23 -1.47 -15.16
C TYR A 268 -10.91 -2.98 -15.09
N PHE A 269 -11.23 -3.62 -13.98
CA PHE A 269 -10.80 -4.97 -13.62
C PHE A 269 -11.95 -5.96 -13.36
N SER A 270 -13.20 -5.59 -13.67
CA SER A 270 -14.33 -6.54 -13.63
C SER A 270 -14.16 -7.69 -14.62
N LYS A 271 -14.99 -8.73 -14.47
CA LYS A 271 -15.09 -9.83 -15.42
C LYS A 271 -15.41 -9.33 -16.84
N LYS A 272 -14.89 -10.02 -17.85
CA LYS A 272 -15.19 -9.84 -19.28
C LYS A 272 -15.55 -11.20 -19.86
N ASP A 273 -16.64 -11.29 -20.64
CA ASP A 273 -17.11 -12.54 -21.25
C ASP A 273 -17.22 -13.73 -20.26
N ASN A 274 -17.75 -13.48 -19.06
CA ASN A 274 -17.90 -14.45 -17.97
C ASN A 274 -16.59 -15.11 -17.50
N LYS A 275 -15.45 -14.47 -17.74
CA LYS A 275 -14.14 -14.84 -17.21
C LYS A 275 -13.41 -13.63 -16.64
N ILE A 276 -12.42 -13.88 -15.79
CA ILE A 276 -11.53 -12.86 -15.25
C ILE A 276 -10.09 -13.32 -15.42
N SER A 277 -9.20 -12.44 -15.90
CA SER A 277 -7.76 -12.75 -15.94
C SER A 277 -7.17 -12.69 -14.54
N LEU A 278 -6.06 -13.40 -14.28
CA LEU A 278 -5.39 -13.29 -12.99
C LEU A 278 -4.79 -11.89 -12.78
N TRP A 279 -4.47 -11.17 -13.86
CA TRP A 279 -4.07 -9.76 -13.75
C TRP A 279 -5.20 -8.89 -13.19
N SER A 280 -6.42 -9.02 -13.72
CA SER A 280 -7.57 -8.29 -13.20
C SER A 280 -7.87 -8.70 -11.76
N LEU A 281 -7.88 -10.01 -11.47
CA LEU A 281 -8.13 -10.51 -10.13
C LEU A 281 -7.07 -10.02 -9.11
N TYR A 282 -5.80 -9.97 -9.50
CA TYR A 282 -4.73 -9.41 -8.68
C TYR A 282 -4.99 -7.95 -8.29
N ASN A 283 -5.43 -7.14 -9.25
CA ASN A 283 -5.79 -5.74 -9.00
C ASN A 283 -7.02 -5.62 -8.08
N LEU A 284 -8.01 -6.52 -8.19
CA LEU A 284 -9.14 -6.56 -7.24
C LEU A 284 -8.68 -6.89 -5.82
N PHE A 285 -7.73 -7.83 -5.66
CA PHE A 285 -7.18 -8.19 -4.35
C PHE A 285 -6.41 -7.04 -3.71
N THR A 286 -5.54 -6.40 -4.47
CA THR A 286 -4.70 -5.30 -3.98
C THR A 286 -5.52 -4.01 -3.77
N GLU A 287 -6.58 -3.77 -4.53
CA GLU A 287 -7.57 -2.72 -4.24
C GLU A 287 -8.30 -3.00 -2.92
N ALA A 288 -8.79 -4.23 -2.72
CA ALA A 288 -9.40 -4.62 -1.44
C ALA A 288 -8.43 -4.51 -0.25
N ASN A 289 -7.12 -4.65 -0.48
CA ASN A 289 -6.12 -4.47 0.57
C ASN A 289 -5.98 -3.04 1.09
N LYS A 290 -6.45 -2.02 0.36
CA LYS A 290 -6.45 -0.63 0.83
C LYS A 290 -7.34 -0.41 2.07
N SER A 291 -8.31 -1.30 2.28
CA SER A 291 -9.13 -1.31 3.48
C SER A 291 -8.45 -2.00 4.68
N THR A 292 -7.15 -2.29 4.59
CA THR A 292 -6.34 -2.90 5.67
C THR A 292 -5.68 -1.82 6.51
N TYR A 293 -5.54 -2.06 7.82
CA TYR A 293 -4.70 -1.26 8.71
C TYR A 293 -3.25 -1.18 8.21
N ILE A 294 -2.60 -0.04 8.46
CA ILE A 294 -1.19 0.22 8.13
C ILE A 294 -0.27 -0.97 8.50
N ASP A 295 -0.47 -1.58 9.68
CA ASP A 295 0.40 -2.63 10.20
C ASP A 295 0.50 -3.88 9.33
N SER A 296 -0.48 -4.17 8.48
CA SER A 296 -0.51 -5.44 7.71
C SER A 296 -0.78 -5.25 6.22
N ASN A 297 -0.87 -4.00 5.76
CA ASN A 297 -1.20 -3.71 4.36
C ASN A 297 -0.12 -4.25 3.41
N LEU A 298 1.17 -4.04 3.70
CA LEU A 298 2.28 -4.47 2.84
C LEU A 298 2.33 -6.00 2.70
N GLU A 299 2.25 -6.73 3.81
CA GLU A 299 2.26 -8.20 3.80
C GLU A 299 1.07 -8.78 3.04
N ARG A 300 -0.11 -8.15 3.13
CA ARG A 300 -1.28 -8.60 2.37
C ARG A 300 -1.13 -8.34 0.87
N ASN A 301 -0.44 -7.28 0.46
CA ASN A 301 -0.14 -7.05 -0.96
C ASN A 301 0.86 -8.07 -1.50
N VAL A 302 1.89 -8.44 -0.73
CA VAL A 302 2.78 -9.56 -1.06
C VAL A 302 2.03 -10.89 -1.11
N ASN A 303 1.18 -11.17 -0.11
CA ASN A 303 0.36 -12.38 -0.09
C ASN A 303 -0.57 -12.47 -1.29
N ALA A 304 -1.15 -11.35 -1.75
CA ALA A 304 -1.95 -11.31 -2.96
C ALA A 304 -1.12 -11.64 -4.22
N CYS A 305 0.10 -11.12 -4.34
CA CYS A 305 0.99 -11.44 -5.45
C CYS A 305 1.33 -12.95 -5.47
N GLU A 306 1.78 -13.48 -4.35
CA GLU A 306 2.12 -14.90 -4.20
C GLU A 306 0.91 -15.81 -4.41
N PHE A 307 -0.29 -15.38 -3.98
CA PHE A 307 -1.51 -16.14 -4.22
C PHE A 307 -1.87 -16.20 -5.71
N MET A 308 -1.72 -15.10 -6.45
CA MET A 308 -1.98 -15.09 -7.89
C MET A 308 -0.97 -15.94 -8.65
N LYS A 309 0.30 -15.92 -8.26
CA LYS A 309 1.35 -16.82 -8.79
C LYS A 309 1.01 -18.28 -8.52
N TYR A 310 0.60 -18.59 -7.30
CA TYR A 310 0.17 -19.93 -6.90
C TYR A 310 -1.01 -20.43 -7.74
N ILE A 311 -2.05 -19.60 -7.90
CA ILE A 311 -3.22 -19.91 -8.73
C ILE A 311 -2.83 -20.08 -10.21
N GLY A 312 -2.00 -19.18 -10.77
CA GLY A 312 -1.50 -19.28 -12.14
C GLY A 312 -0.73 -20.58 -12.40
N ASN A 313 0.11 -21.01 -11.44
CA ASN A 313 0.82 -22.27 -11.53
C ASN A 313 -0.10 -23.49 -11.52
N LEU A 314 -1.19 -23.45 -10.75
CA LEU A 314 -2.19 -24.53 -10.76
C LEU A 314 -2.91 -24.63 -12.10
N LEU A 315 -3.32 -23.49 -12.66
CA LEU A 315 -3.96 -23.43 -13.97
C LEU A 315 -3.03 -23.91 -15.09
N LYS A 316 -1.77 -23.47 -15.07
CA LYS A 316 -0.76 -23.88 -16.07
C LYS A 316 -0.56 -25.39 -16.10
N ASN A 317 -0.56 -26.04 -14.95
CA ASN A 317 -0.30 -27.48 -14.81
C ASN A 317 -1.58 -28.31 -14.75
N ASN A 318 -2.77 -27.71 -14.89
CA ASN A 318 -4.07 -28.36 -14.69
C ASN A 318 -4.20 -29.10 -13.34
N HIS A 319 -3.58 -28.58 -12.29
CA HIS A 319 -3.63 -29.17 -10.96
C HIS A 319 -4.85 -28.66 -10.18
N SER A 320 -5.62 -29.60 -9.65
CA SER A 320 -6.71 -29.30 -8.71
C SER A 320 -6.15 -29.13 -7.29
N ASN A 321 -6.72 -28.22 -6.52
CA ASN A 321 -6.44 -28.07 -5.10
C ASN A 321 -7.70 -27.61 -4.34
N TYR A 322 -7.51 -27.20 -3.07
CA TYR A 322 -8.57 -26.65 -2.25
C TYR A 322 -9.25 -25.40 -2.85
N PHE A 323 -8.49 -24.52 -3.51
CA PHE A 323 -8.95 -23.22 -4.01
C PHE A 323 -9.49 -23.26 -5.44
N LEU A 324 -9.03 -24.22 -6.24
CA LEU A 324 -9.38 -24.43 -7.64
C LEU A 324 -9.64 -25.90 -7.86
N HIS A 325 -10.90 -26.25 -8.13
CA HIS A 325 -11.25 -27.60 -8.54
C HIS A 325 -11.44 -27.66 -10.06
N ASN A 326 -10.85 -28.68 -10.70
CA ASN A 326 -11.24 -29.06 -12.06
C ASN A 326 -12.59 -29.76 -11.96
N ASN A 327 -13.67 -29.04 -12.22
CA ASN A 327 -15.02 -29.56 -12.15
C ASN A 327 -15.21 -30.65 -13.23
N ILE A 328 -15.09 -31.92 -12.85
CA ILE A 328 -16.03 -32.94 -13.34
C ILE A 328 -17.14 -32.94 -12.30
N ILE A 329 -18.11 -32.04 -12.47
CA ILE A 329 -19.35 -32.13 -11.69
C ILE A 329 -20.03 -33.40 -12.19
N ALA A 330 -19.98 -34.46 -11.39
CA ALA A 330 -20.88 -35.59 -11.55
C ALA A 330 -22.28 -35.04 -11.25
N PHE A 331 -23.08 -34.90 -12.31
CA PHE A 331 -24.51 -34.65 -12.19
C PHE A 331 -25.24 -35.94 -11.78
#